data_AF-A0AAD1ME52-F1
#
_entry.id   AF-A0AAD1ME52-F1
#
_cell.length_a   1.000
_cell.length_b   1.000
_cell.length_c   1.000
_cell.angle_alpha   90.00
_cell.angle_beta   90.00
_cell.angle_gamma   90.00
#
_symmetry.space_group_name_H-M   'P 1'
#
loop_
_entity.id
_entity.type
_entity.pdbx_description
1 polymer ?
#
loop_
_entity_poly.entity_id
_entity_poly.type
_entity_poly.pdbx_seq_one_letter_code
_entity_poly.pdbx_strand_id
1 'polypeptide(L)'
;MFGKSQLHDYFKPSDRAEPRALLVSIGVSARAENQATARRLAAIAELFELRRRERGERADWAVDTWAAVGAEVSAALRISLAKAGSYLNYGLAMRRLPGHPRRIHRRRQRDFQG
;
A
#
# COMPACT_ATOMS: atom_id res chain seq x y z
N MET A 1 -25.99 -8.76 51.51
CA MET A 1 -24.83 -9.57 51.07
C MET A 1 -24.86 -9.66 49.56
N PHE A 2 -24.14 -8.79 48.85
CA PHE A 2 -24.03 -8.88 47.39
C PHE A 2 -22.96 -9.92 47.06
N GLY A 3 -23.40 -11.02 46.45
CA GLY A 3 -22.54 -12.11 46.01
C GLY A 3 -21.40 -11.57 45.16
N LYS A 4 -20.18 -12.00 45.51
CA LYS A 4 -18.96 -11.62 44.81
C LYS A 4 -19.17 -11.87 43.33
N SER A 5 -19.22 -10.77 42.56
CA SER A 5 -19.25 -10.79 41.11
C SER A 5 -18.15 -11.75 40.63
N GLN A 6 -18.57 -12.73 39.83
CA GLN A 6 -17.69 -13.62 39.07
C GLN A 6 -16.71 -12.71 38.31
N LEU A 7 -15.52 -12.51 38.87
CA LEU A 7 -14.38 -12.04 38.10
C LEU A 7 -14.28 -13.00 36.93
N HIS A 8 -14.50 -12.49 35.71
CA HIS A 8 -14.25 -13.25 34.49
C HIS A 8 -12.92 -13.98 34.68
N ASP A 9 -12.95 -15.31 34.62
CA ASP A 9 -11.72 -16.11 34.66
C ASP A 9 -10.74 -15.50 33.66
N TYR A 10 -9.70 -14.85 34.18
CA TYR A 10 -8.70 -14.22 33.34
C TYR A 10 -7.92 -15.35 32.69
N PHE A 11 -8.25 -15.65 31.44
CA PHE A 11 -7.46 -16.56 30.63
C PHE A 11 -6.07 -15.95 30.48
N LYS A 12 -5.10 -16.49 31.23
CA LYS A 12 -3.69 -16.14 31.11
C LYS A 12 -3.08 -17.06 30.04
N PRO A 13 -2.69 -16.54 28.87
CA PRO A 13 -2.05 -17.35 27.85
C PRO A 13 -0.77 -17.98 28.41
N SER A 14 -0.51 -19.24 28.05
CA SER A 14 0.72 -19.91 28.47
C SER A 14 1.93 -19.26 27.80
N ASP A 15 2.93 -18.84 28.58
CA ASP A 15 4.17 -18.27 28.06
C ASP A 15 5.17 -19.38 27.67
N ARG A 16 4.71 -20.28 26.81
CA ARG A 16 5.49 -21.42 26.30
C ARG A 16 6.26 -21.01 25.05
N ALA A 17 7.32 -21.76 24.75
CA ALA A 17 8.15 -21.50 23.57
C ALA A 17 7.36 -21.55 22.25
N GLU A 18 6.38 -22.45 22.15
CA GLU A 18 5.55 -22.63 20.95
C GLU A 18 4.68 -21.40 20.60
N PRO A 19 3.81 -20.86 21.48
CA PRO A 19 3.10 -19.61 21.22
C PRO A 19 4.02 -18.43 20.88
N ARG A 20 5.18 -18.32 21.54
CA ARG A 20 6.17 -17.27 21.21
C ARG A 20 6.70 -17.42 19.79
N ALA A 21 7.04 -18.64 19.37
CA ALA A 21 7.48 -18.91 18.00
C ALA A 21 6.40 -18.56 16.97
N LEU A 22 5.13 -18.85 17.26
CA LEU A 22 4.00 -18.45 16.40
C LEU A 22 3.87 -16.92 16.30
N LEU A 23 3.99 -16.20 17.41
CA LEU A 23 3.95 -14.72 17.42
C LEU A 23 5.12 -14.12 16.61
N VAL A 24 6.31 -14.70 16.71
CA VAL A 24 7.47 -14.30 15.89
C VAL A 24 7.18 -14.54 14.41
N SER A 25 6.64 -15.71 14.06
CA SER A 25 6.26 -16.05 12.68
C SER A 25 5.23 -15.06 12.12
N ILE A 26 4.17 -14.78 12.88
CA ILE A 26 3.16 -13.77 12.52
C ILE A 26 3.82 -12.40 12.29
N GLY A 27 4.71 -11.98 13.18
CA GLY A 27 5.42 -10.69 13.05
C GLY A 27 6.37 -10.63 11.86
N VAL A 28 6.98 -11.74 11.45
CA VAL A 28 7.80 -11.82 10.23
C VAL A 28 6.92 -11.74 8.98
N SER A 29 5.84 -12.52 8.92
CA SER A 29 4.89 -12.51 7.80
C SER A 29 4.27 -11.14 7.62
N ALA A 30 3.80 -10.50 8.70
CA ALA A 30 3.24 -9.15 8.64
C ALA A 30 4.26 -8.13 8.12
N ARG A 31 5.54 -8.24 8.50
CA ARG A 31 6.60 -7.37 7.94
C ARG A 31 6.79 -7.58 6.44
N ALA A 32 6.77 -8.82 5.98
CA ALA A 32 6.88 -9.13 4.56
C ALA A 32 5.69 -8.57 3.77
N GLU A 33 4.47 -8.75 4.27
CA GLU A 33 3.23 -8.19 3.70
C GLU A 33 3.25 -6.66 3.65
N ASN A 34 3.69 -6.02 4.75
CA ASN A 34 3.83 -4.58 4.83
C ASN A 34 4.85 -4.04 3.82
N GLN A 35 5.99 -4.71 3.65
CA GLN A 35 6.99 -4.34 2.64
C GLN A 35 6.44 -4.47 1.22
N ALA A 36 5.74 -5.57 0.92
CA ALA A 36 5.12 -5.77 -0.40
C ALA A 36 4.05 -4.70 -0.67
N THR A 37 3.23 -4.40 0.33
CA THR A 37 2.21 -3.35 0.25
C THR A 37 2.83 -1.97 0.05
N ALA A 38 3.88 -1.62 0.81
CA ALA A 38 4.59 -0.36 0.66
C ALA A 38 5.19 -0.20 -0.74
N ARG A 39 5.83 -1.24 -1.29
CA ARG A 39 6.35 -1.22 -2.67
C ARG A 39 5.24 -0.99 -3.70
N ARG A 40 4.09 -1.66 -3.54
CA ARG A 40 2.94 -1.49 -4.43
C ARG A 40 2.37 -0.06 -4.37
N LEU A 41 2.21 0.49 -3.16
CA LEU A 41 1.70 1.86 -2.98
C LEU A 41 2.67 2.92 -3.51
N ALA A 42 3.98 2.71 -3.34
CA ALA A 42 5.02 3.54 -3.93
C ALA A 42 4.94 3.55 -5.47
N ALA A 43 4.80 2.37 -6.09
CA ALA A 43 4.66 2.26 -7.54
C ALA A 43 3.39 2.96 -8.07
N ILE A 44 2.28 2.85 -7.35
CA ILE A 44 1.02 3.55 -7.69
C ILE A 44 1.22 5.07 -7.62
N ALA A 45 1.91 5.59 -6.61
CA ALA A 45 2.22 7.01 -6.50
C ALA A 45 3.16 7.50 -7.62
N GLU A 46 4.13 6.68 -8.02
CA GLU A 46 5.00 6.97 -9.17
C GLU A 46 4.23 6.99 -10.49
N LEU A 47 3.32 6.03 -10.70
CA LEU A 47 2.42 6.03 -11.87
C LEU A 47 1.58 7.30 -11.94
N PHE A 48 1.00 7.73 -10.81
CA PHE A 48 0.23 8.96 -10.74
C PHE A 48 1.07 10.17 -11.17
N GLU A 49 2.29 10.30 -10.65
CA GLU A 49 3.19 11.40 -10.99
C GLU A 49 3.67 11.34 -12.45
N LEU A 50 3.87 10.14 -13.00
CA LEU A 50 4.17 9.94 -14.41
C LEU A 50 3.02 10.45 -15.28
N ARG A 51 1.79 9.98 -15.04
CA ARG A 51 0.60 10.42 -15.79
C ARG A 51 0.34 11.91 -15.64
N ARG A 52 0.55 12.48 -14.45
CA ARG A 52 0.41 13.93 -14.21
C ARG A 52 1.39 14.74 -15.08
N ARG A 53 2.62 14.26 -15.25
CA ARG A 53 3.63 14.90 -16.11
C ARG A 53 3.33 14.74 -17.59
N GLU A 54 2.88 13.55 -18.02
CA GLU A 54 2.53 13.26 -19.42
C GLU A 54 1.40 14.14 -19.93
N ARG A 55 0.41 14.46 -19.09
CA ARG A 55 -0.75 15.26 -19.49
C ARG A 55 -0.48 16.77 -19.54
N GLY A 56 0.52 17.28 -18.82
CA GLY A 56 0.84 18.71 -18.77
C GLY A 56 -0.35 19.57 -18.30
N GLU A 57 -0.20 20.90 -18.30
CA GLU A 57 -1.29 21.87 -18.02
C GLU A 57 -2.31 21.98 -19.18
N ARG A 58 -2.51 20.93 -19.97
CA ARG A 58 -3.43 20.95 -21.10
C ARG A 58 -4.83 20.61 -20.62
N ALA A 59 -5.60 21.67 -20.36
CA ALA A 59 -6.96 21.65 -19.83
C ALA A 59 -8.01 20.99 -20.74
N ASP A 60 -7.63 20.57 -21.96
CA ASP A 60 -8.62 20.42 -23.02
C ASP A 60 -9.24 19.02 -23.10
N TRP A 61 -8.72 18.03 -22.34
CA TRP A 61 -9.22 16.64 -22.34
C TRP A 61 -9.37 16.16 -20.88
N ALA A 62 -10.49 16.52 -20.27
CA ALA A 62 -10.76 16.50 -18.82
C ALA A 62 -10.98 15.10 -18.21
N VAL A 63 -10.12 14.13 -18.49
CA VAL A 63 -9.98 12.99 -17.58
C VAL A 63 -9.06 13.44 -16.45
N ASP A 64 -9.65 13.68 -15.27
CA ASP A 64 -8.88 13.88 -14.05
C ASP A 64 -7.79 12.79 -13.99
N THR A 65 -6.53 13.19 -13.78
CA THR A 65 -5.40 12.26 -13.66
C THR A 65 -5.70 11.19 -12.61
N TRP A 66 -6.46 11.55 -11.56
CA TRP A 66 -6.97 10.62 -10.58
C TRP A 66 -7.85 9.52 -11.17
N ALA A 67 -8.84 9.89 -11.99
CA ALA A 67 -9.78 8.96 -12.61
C ALA A 67 -9.07 8.02 -13.60
N ALA A 68 -8.16 8.55 -14.43
CA ALA A 68 -7.37 7.75 -15.37
C ALA A 68 -6.51 6.71 -14.65
N VAL A 69 -5.72 7.16 -13.67
CA VAL A 69 -4.83 6.27 -12.91
C VAL A 69 -5.64 5.28 -12.07
N GLY A 70 -6.76 5.71 -11.50
CA GLY A 70 -7.68 4.85 -10.76
C GLY A 70 -8.21 3.70 -11.61
N ALA A 71 -8.57 3.97 -12.86
CA ALA A 71 -9.00 2.94 -13.83
C ALA A 71 -7.85 2.00 -14.20
N GLU A 72 -6.64 2.50 -14.47
CA GLU A 72 -5.46 1.68 -14.75
C GLU A 72 -5.14 0.73 -13.59
N VAL A 73 -5.13 1.23 -12.36
CA VAL A 73 -4.86 0.43 -11.15
C VAL A 73 -5.99 -0.58 -10.88
N SER A 74 -7.24 -0.17 -11.06
CA SER A 74 -8.42 -1.05 -10.93
C SER A 74 -8.34 -2.23 -11.89
N ALA A 75 -8.03 -1.97 -13.16
CA ALA A 75 -7.85 -3.00 -14.18
C ALA A 75 -6.67 -3.92 -13.88
N ALA A 76 -5.50 -3.36 -13.55
CA ALA A 76 -4.28 -4.12 -13.29
C ALA A 76 -4.41 -5.05 -12.07
N LEU A 77 -5.12 -4.61 -11.03
CA LEU A 77 -5.27 -5.38 -9.78
C LEU A 77 -6.59 -6.15 -9.69
N ARG A 78 -7.49 -6.00 -10.68
CA ARG A 78 -8.84 -6.60 -10.68
C ARG A 78 -9.64 -6.26 -9.42
N ILE A 79 -9.66 -4.97 -9.07
CA ILE A 79 -10.37 -4.42 -7.89
C ILE A 79 -11.35 -3.33 -8.30
N SER A 80 -12.25 -2.94 -7.39
CA SER A 80 -13.14 -1.80 -7.62
C SER A 80 -12.37 -0.47 -7.72
N LEU A 81 -12.94 0.49 -8.45
CA LEU A 81 -12.42 1.85 -8.55
C LEU A 81 -12.30 2.53 -7.17
N ALA A 82 -13.24 2.30 -6.26
CA ALA A 82 -13.18 2.84 -4.89
C ALA A 82 -11.94 2.32 -4.12
N LYS A 83 -11.61 1.04 -4.28
CA LYS A 83 -10.42 0.45 -3.65
C LYS A 83 -9.13 0.95 -4.29
N ALA A 84 -9.13 1.12 -5.62
CA ALA A 84 -8.02 1.76 -6.33
C ALA A 84 -7.80 3.21 -5.86
N GLY A 85 -8.87 3.99 -5.69
CA GLY A 85 -8.81 5.34 -5.13
C GLY A 85 -8.23 5.38 -3.71
N SER A 86 -8.58 4.41 -2.87
CA SER A 86 -7.96 4.28 -1.54
C SER A 86 -6.45 4.03 -1.62
N TYR A 87 -5.99 3.19 -2.56
CA TYR A 87 -4.56 2.97 -2.78
C TYR A 87 -3.83 4.21 -3.30
N LEU A 88 -4.46 5.02 -4.16
CA LEU A 88 -3.91 6.30 -4.58
C LEU A 88 -3.73 7.25 -3.39
N ASN A 89 -4.75 7.35 -2.52
CA ASN A 89 -4.66 8.15 -1.30
C ASN A 89 -3.48 7.71 -0.41
N TYR A 90 -3.36 6.40 -0.14
CA TYR A 90 -2.27 5.89 0.68
C TYR A 90 -0.89 6.06 0.04
N GLY A 91 -0.75 5.77 -1.26
CA GLY A 91 0.52 5.93 -1.96
C GLY A 91 1.01 7.38 -1.96
N LEU A 92 0.11 8.33 -2.23
CA LEU A 92 0.45 9.75 -2.23
C LEU A 92 0.73 10.28 -0.82
N ALA A 93 0.03 9.79 0.20
CA ALA A 93 0.31 10.12 1.60
C ALA A 93 1.69 9.59 2.03
N MET A 94 2.00 8.32 1.74
CA MET A 94 3.30 7.72 2.08
C MET A 94 4.48 8.42 1.40
N ARG A 95 4.29 8.93 0.18
CA ARG A 95 5.33 9.68 -0.54
C ARG A 95 5.71 11.01 0.13
N ARG A 96 4.85 11.55 1.01
CA ARG A 96 5.12 12.78 1.78
C ARG A 96 5.96 12.51 3.04
N LEU A 97 6.12 11.25 3.44
CA LEU A 97 6.92 10.89 4.61
C LEU A 97 8.42 10.99 4.29
N PRO A 98 9.24 11.52 5.22
CA PRO A 98 10.68 11.56 5.05
C PRO A 98 11.25 10.14 4.97
N GLY A 99 12.10 9.88 3.97
CA GLY A 99 12.76 8.59 3.76
C GLY A 99 12.18 7.69 2.67
N HIS A 100 11.06 8.04 2.02
CA HIS A 100 10.63 7.31 0.82
C HIS A 100 11.64 7.54 -0.31
N PRO A 101 12.30 6.50 -0.85
CA PRO A 101 13.21 6.68 -1.97
C PRO A 101 12.39 7.14 -3.19
N ARG A 102 12.54 8.41 -3.59
CA ARG A 102 12.12 8.82 -4.92
C ARG A 102 13.02 8.04 -5.89
N ARG A 103 12.47 7.05 -6.63
CA ARG A 103 13.22 6.44 -7.73
C ARG A 103 13.61 7.56 -8.70
N ILE A 104 14.89 7.92 -8.66
CA ILE A 104 15.51 8.78 -9.66
C ILE A 104 15.38 8.00 -10.97
N HIS A 105 14.48 8.42 -11.85
CA HIS A 105 14.28 7.77 -13.14
C HIS A 105 15.55 7.98 -13.98
N ARG A 106 16.51 7.06 -13.88
CA ARG A 106 17.61 6.95 -14.85
C ARG A 106 16.99 6.33 -16.11
N ARG A 107 16.61 7.18 -17.07
CA ARG A 107 16.19 6.77 -18.42
C ARG A 107 17.21 5.76 -18.97
N ARG A 108 16.77 4.57 -19.32
CA ARG A 108 17.38 3.77 -20.39
C ARG A 108 16.27 3.29 -21.33
N GLN A 109 16.02 4.12 -22.35
CA GLN A 109 15.63 3.64 -23.68
C GLN A 109 16.87 2.98 -24.32
N ARG A 110 16.64 2.05 -25.25
CA ARG A 110 17.60 1.16 -25.96
C ARG A 110 17.87 -0.12 -25.17
N ASP A 111 17.47 -1.33 -25.56
CA ASP A 111 17.37 -1.92 -26.90
C ASP A 111 16.29 -3.03 -26.92
N PHE A 112 15.37 -3.04 -27.89
CA PHE A 112 14.65 -4.25 -28.33
C PHE A 112 14.01 -3.99 -29.70
N GLN A 113 14.80 -4.20 -30.75
CA GLN A 113 14.37 -4.77 -32.03
C GLN A 113 15.64 -5.18 -32.78
N GLY A 114 15.90 -6.49 -32.75
CA GLY A 114 16.67 -7.20 -33.76
C GLY A 114 15.72 -7.86 -34.73
#